data_AF-A0A2W7MCE2-F1
#
_entry.id   AF-A0A2W7MCE2-F1
#
_cell.length_a   1.000
_cell.length_b   1.000
_cell.length_c   1.000
_cell.angle_alpha   90.00
_cell.angle_beta   90.00
_cell.angle_gamma   90.00
#
_symmetry.space_group_name_H-M   'P 1'
#
loop_
_entity.id
_entity.type
_entity.pdbx_description
1 polymer ?
#
loop_
_entity_poly.entity_id
_entity_poly.type
_entity_poly.pdbx_seq_one_letter_code
_entity_poly.pdbx_strand_id
1 'polypeptide(L)'
;MNREDSDFPSTRPVSATEHDASVVGLLRQLSREVPALFTKELALAKAELQASLATLKAGIAAVAGGAIVLLAGFIILLMSAVYGLSLVMAPWLAALIVGVVVMIIGFAMLQSGRKQFEPSHFKPDRTLDALNKDQEALRRKVS
;
A
#
# COMPACT_ATOMS: atom_id res chain seq x y z
N MET A 1 52.16 -48.47 65.10
CA MET A 1 51.94 -48.27 63.65
C MET A 1 50.73 -47.36 63.50
N ASN A 2 50.83 -46.04 63.34
CA ASN A 2 51.42 -45.19 62.29
C ASN A 2 50.55 -45.07 61.01
N ARG A 3 50.46 -43.82 60.50
CA ARG A 3 49.75 -43.24 59.33
C ARG A 3 48.42 -42.59 59.73
N GLU A 4 48.28 -41.26 59.88
CA GLU A 4 48.59 -40.12 58.97
C GLU A 4 47.91 -40.26 57.61
N ASP A 5 46.61 -39.96 57.59
CA ASP A 5 45.84 -39.80 56.37
C ASP A 5 45.79 -38.30 56.06
N SER A 6 46.67 -37.91 55.15
CA SER A 6 46.93 -36.58 54.65
C SER A 6 45.73 -35.97 53.92
N ASP A 7 45.44 -34.73 54.30
CA ASP A 7 44.65 -33.73 53.61
C ASP A 7 45.14 -33.52 52.17
N PHE A 8 44.26 -33.69 51.18
CA PHE A 8 44.51 -33.27 49.80
C PHE A 8 43.26 -32.56 49.26
N PRO A 9 43.23 -31.22 49.21
CA PRO A 9 42.24 -30.51 48.43
C PRO A 9 42.48 -30.80 46.94
N SER A 10 41.61 -31.62 46.37
CA SER A 10 41.59 -31.90 44.93
C SER A 10 41.17 -30.62 44.20
N THR A 11 42.13 -29.85 43.70
CA THR A 11 41.86 -28.76 42.76
C THR A 11 41.32 -29.38 41.47
N ARG A 12 39.99 -29.44 41.33
CA ARG A 12 39.34 -29.79 40.08
C ARG A 12 39.84 -28.83 38.98
N PRO A 13 40.34 -29.31 37.84
CA PRO A 13 40.57 -28.46 36.70
C PRO A 13 39.20 -27.90 36.28
N VAL A 14 39.03 -26.59 36.38
CA VAL A 14 37.86 -25.91 35.81
C VAL A 14 37.97 -26.10 34.30
N SER A 15 37.16 -27.00 33.77
CA SER A 15 37.03 -27.28 32.34
C SER A 15 36.59 -26.02 31.62
N ALA A 16 37.52 -25.37 30.92
CA ALA A 16 37.33 -24.17 30.11
C ALA A 16 36.43 -24.38 28.86
N THR A 17 35.69 -25.48 28.78
CA THR A 17 34.90 -25.90 27.62
C THR A 17 33.40 -25.56 27.73
N GLU A 18 32.93 -25.05 28.88
CA GLU A 18 31.52 -24.65 29.04
C GLU A 18 31.18 -23.29 28.41
N HIS A 19 32.17 -22.39 28.27
CA HIS A 19 31.93 -21.04 27.74
C HIS A 19 31.74 -21.02 26.21
N ASP A 20 32.45 -21.87 25.46
CA ASP A 20 32.26 -21.96 24.00
C ASP A 20 30.93 -22.63 23.62
N ALA A 21 30.46 -23.59 24.45
CA ALA A 21 29.17 -24.24 24.23
C ALA A 21 27.98 -23.30 24.53
N SER A 22 28.13 -22.34 25.44
CA SER A 22 27.05 -21.42 25.82
C SER A 22 26.81 -20.32 24.77
N VAL A 23 27.87 -19.76 24.17
CA VAL A 23 27.76 -18.75 23.10
C VAL A 23 27.18 -19.37 21.83
N VAL A 24 27.63 -20.57 21.46
CA VAL A 24 27.07 -21.35 20.34
C VAL A 24 25.62 -21.79 20.64
N GLY A 25 25.30 -22.10 21.90
CA GLY A 25 23.95 -22.45 22.36
C GLY A 25 22.95 -21.29 22.27
N LEU A 26 23.35 -20.09 22.71
CA LEU A 26 22.55 -18.86 22.64
C LEU A 26 22.32 -18.40 21.20
N LEU A 27 23.34 -18.48 20.33
CA LEU A 27 23.20 -18.17 18.91
C LEU A 27 22.21 -19.12 18.22
N ARG A 28 22.20 -20.40 18.62
CA ARG A 28 21.28 -21.43 18.11
C ARG A 28 19.84 -21.26 18.63
N GLN A 29 19.67 -20.63 19.78
CA GLN A 29 18.35 -20.28 20.34
C GLN A 29 17.80 -19.01 19.68
N LEU A 30 18.64 -17.99 19.47
CA LEU A 30 18.30 -16.77 18.74
C LEU A 30 17.96 -17.05 17.26
N SER A 31 18.69 -17.96 16.61
CA SER A 31 18.38 -18.40 15.23
C SER A 31 17.05 -19.13 15.12
N ARG A 32 16.47 -19.58 16.24
CA ARG A 32 15.20 -20.32 16.30
C ARG A 32 14.02 -19.42 16.67
N GLU A 33 14.26 -18.31 17.39
CA GLU A 33 13.23 -17.36 17.82
C GLU A 33 12.99 -16.19 16.84
N VAL A 34 14.03 -15.68 16.17
CA VAL A 34 13.91 -14.61 15.17
C VAL A 34 13.02 -14.99 13.96
N PRO A 35 13.10 -16.21 13.40
CA PRO A 35 12.23 -16.61 12.28
C PRO A 35 10.75 -16.65 12.66
N ALA A 36 10.45 -16.98 13.92
CA ALA A 36 9.09 -17.05 14.43
C ALA A 36 8.44 -15.66 14.54
N LEU A 37 9.21 -14.63 14.90
CA LEU A 37 8.75 -13.24 14.91
C LEU A 37 8.55 -12.70 13.49
N PHE A 38 9.51 -12.94 12.58
CA PHE A 38 9.39 -12.53 11.18
C PHE A 38 8.18 -13.16 10.48
N THR A 39 7.92 -14.45 10.73
CA THR A 39 6.76 -15.14 10.13
C THR A 39 5.44 -14.54 10.62
N LYS A 40 5.37 -14.11 11.89
CA LYS A 40 4.18 -13.48 12.47
C LYS A 40 3.95 -12.08 11.90
N GLU A 41 4.98 -11.24 11.84
CA GLU A 41 4.91 -9.91 11.23
C GLU A 41 4.51 -9.99 9.74
N LEU A 42 5.06 -10.97 9.01
CA LEU A 42 4.69 -11.19 7.61
C LEU A 42 3.24 -11.68 7.46
N ALA A 43 2.78 -12.54 8.37
CA ALA A 43 1.39 -13.00 8.40
C ALA A 43 0.43 -11.85 8.72
N LEU A 44 0.82 -10.95 9.65
CA LEU A 44 0.03 -9.77 10.01
C LEU A 44 -0.02 -8.77 8.85
N ALA A 45 1.13 -8.42 8.26
CA ALA A 45 1.20 -7.55 7.09
C ALA A 45 0.40 -8.10 5.91
N LYS A 46 0.43 -9.43 5.70
CA LYS A 46 -0.42 -10.09 4.69
C LYS A 46 -1.90 -9.96 5.01
N ALA A 47 -2.30 -10.13 6.27
CA ALA A 47 -3.70 -9.98 6.69
C ALA A 47 -4.19 -8.54 6.49
N GLU A 48 -3.38 -7.55 6.84
CA GLU A 48 -3.69 -6.13 6.65
C GLU A 48 -3.78 -5.75 5.16
N LEU A 49 -2.87 -6.26 4.33
CA LEU A 49 -2.95 -6.14 2.87
C LEU A 49 -4.24 -6.77 2.32
N GLN A 50 -4.60 -7.97 2.77
CA GLN A 50 -5.84 -8.63 2.34
C GLN A 50 -7.09 -7.85 2.76
N ALA A 51 -7.12 -7.32 3.98
CA ALA A 51 -8.19 -6.46 4.45
C ALA A 51 -8.29 -5.18 3.61
N SER A 52 -7.15 -4.53 3.34
CA SER A 52 -7.06 -3.34 2.48
C SER A 52 -7.53 -3.61 1.05
N LEU A 53 -7.20 -4.78 0.50
CA LEU A 53 -7.66 -5.19 -0.83
C LEU A 53 -9.16 -5.49 -0.84
N ALA A 54 -9.69 -6.10 0.21
CA ALA A 54 -11.11 -6.41 0.32
C ALA A 54 -11.97 -5.14 0.40
N THR A 55 -11.55 -4.16 1.20
CA THR A 55 -12.23 -2.86 1.29
C THR A 55 -12.14 -2.09 -0.03
N LEU A 56 -10.97 -2.09 -0.67
CA LEU A 56 -10.80 -1.47 -1.98
C LEU A 56 -11.68 -2.14 -3.05
N LYS A 57 -11.75 -3.48 -3.07
CA LYS A 57 -12.64 -4.24 -3.95
C LYS A 57 -14.11 -3.86 -3.75
N ALA A 58 -14.57 -3.81 -2.49
CA ALA A 58 -15.94 -3.43 -2.16
C ALA A 58 -16.22 -1.98 -2.59
N GLY A 59 -15.27 -1.06 -2.38
CA GLY A 59 -15.35 0.31 -2.83
C GLY A 59 -15.46 0.43 -4.35
N ILE A 60 -14.60 -0.26 -5.10
CA ILE A 60 -14.64 -0.30 -6.57
C ILE A 60 -15.97 -0.87 -7.06
N ALA A 61 -16.46 -1.95 -6.45
CA ALA A 61 -17.74 -2.56 -6.82
C ALA A 61 -18.92 -1.59 -6.59
N ALA A 62 -18.94 -0.90 -5.46
CA ALA A 62 -19.98 0.10 -5.15
C ALA A 62 -19.94 1.29 -6.12
N VAL A 63 -18.74 1.83 -6.39
CA VAL A 63 -18.56 2.94 -7.35
C VAL A 63 -18.97 2.52 -8.75
N ALA A 64 -18.53 1.35 -9.21
CA ALA A 64 -18.90 0.83 -10.53
C ALA A 64 -20.42 0.60 -10.65
N GLY A 65 -21.03 -0.03 -9.64
CA GLY A 65 -22.48 -0.23 -9.59
C GLY A 65 -23.25 1.08 -9.62
N GLY A 66 -22.86 2.06 -8.79
CA GLY A 66 -23.44 3.39 -8.78
C GLY A 66 -23.28 4.12 -10.11
N ALA A 67 -22.11 4.03 -10.75
CA ALA A 67 -21.86 4.62 -12.05
C ALA A 67 -22.75 4.02 -13.15
N ILE A 68 -23.01 2.71 -13.13
CA ILE A 68 -23.94 2.05 -14.07
C ILE A 68 -25.36 2.58 -13.88
N VAL A 69 -25.84 2.67 -12.64
CA VAL A 69 -27.19 3.18 -12.33
C VAL A 69 -27.33 4.65 -12.76
N LEU A 70 -26.33 5.48 -12.44
CA LEU A 70 -26.32 6.88 -12.87
C LEU A 70 -26.28 7.02 -14.39
N LEU A 71 -25.50 6.19 -15.09
CA LEU A 71 -25.47 6.19 -16.55
C LEU A 71 -26.83 5.81 -17.15
N ALA A 72 -27.48 4.79 -16.62
CA ALA A 72 -28.82 4.38 -17.06
C ALA A 72 -29.84 5.51 -16.86
N GLY A 73 -29.85 6.14 -15.68
CA GLY A 73 -30.69 7.30 -15.39
C GLY A 73 -30.39 8.49 -16.29
N PHE A 74 -29.11 8.76 -16.56
CA PHE A 74 -28.69 9.83 -17.45
C PHE A 74 -29.16 9.61 -18.89
N ILE A 75 -29.08 8.38 -19.41
CA ILE A 75 -29.63 8.04 -20.75
C ILE A 75 -31.13 8.31 -20.80
N ILE A 76 -31.88 7.94 -19.75
CA ILE A 76 -33.33 8.22 -19.67
C ILE A 76 -33.61 9.73 -19.65
N LEU A 77 -32.82 10.51 -18.90
CA LEU A 77 -32.93 11.97 -18.88
C LEU A 77 -32.63 12.59 -20.25
N LEU A 78 -31.61 12.09 -20.96
CA LEU A 78 -31.32 12.54 -22.33
C LEU A 78 -32.46 12.22 -23.29
N MET A 79 -33.04 11.02 -23.22
CA MET A 79 -34.24 10.69 -23.99
C MET A 79 -35.39 11.62 -23.63
N SER A 80 -35.62 11.89 -22.35
CA SER A 80 -36.65 12.84 -21.90
C SER A 80 -36.43 14.24 -22.47
N ALA A 81 -35.18 14.73 -22.51
CA ALA A 81 -34.84 16.00 -23.14
C ALA A 81 -35.12 16.00 -24.65
N VAL A 82 -34.77 14.92 -25.36
CA VAL A 82 -35.07 14.77 -26.79
C VAL A 82 -36.58 14.77 -27.03
N TYR A 83 -37.35 14.00 -26.25
CA TYR A 83 -38.80 13.96 -26.36
C TYR A 83 -39.43 15.31 -26.04
N GLY A 84 -38.99 15.99 -24.98
CA GLY A 84 -39.48 17.32 -24.62
C GLY A 84 -39.22 18.35 -25.71
N LEU A 85 -38.01 18.35 -26.29
CA LEU A 85 -37.66 19.26 -27.38
C LEU A 85 -38.40 18.90 -28.68
N SER A 86 -38.71 17.62 -28.90
CA SER A 86 -39.48 17.17 -30.07
C SER A 86 -40.94 17.67 -30.09
N LEU A 87 -41.44 18.22 -28.98
CA LEU A 87 -42.76 18.87 -28.95
C LEU A 87 -42.80 20.17 -29.76
N VAL A 88 -41.64 20.80 -30.00
CA VAL A 88 -41.55 22.08 -30.70
C VAL A 88 -40.75 22.01 -32.01
N MET A 89 -40.10 20.88 -32.31
CA MET A 89 -39.32 20.68 -33.54
C MET A 89 -39.27 19.21 -33.96
N ALA A 90 -38.77 18.92 -35.16
CA ALA A 90 -38.65 17.55 -35.64
C ALA A 90 -37.79 16.66 -34.72
N PRO A 91 -38.17 15.40 -34.45
CA PRO A 91 -37.45 14.53 -33.49
C PRO A 91 -35.97 14.33 -33.82
N TRP A 92 -35.62 14.24 -35.11
CA TRP A 92 -34.24 14.08 -35.55
C TRP A 92 -33.38 15.30 -35.22
N LEU A 93 -33.95 16.51 -35.31
CA LEU A 93 -33.26 17.76 -34.99
C LEU A 93 -33.11 17.94 -33.48
N ALA A 94 -34.14 17.58 -32.71
CA ALA A 94 -34.08 17.56 -31.25
C ALA A 94 -32.96 16.65 -30.74
N ALA A 95 -32.88 15.42 -31.28
CA ALA A 95 -31.82 14.47 -30.95
C ALA A 95 -30.41 15.02 -31.29
N LEU A 96 -30.27 15.70 -32.44
CA LEU A 96 -29.01 16.30 -32.87
C LEU A 96 -28.56 17.42 -31.92
N ILE A 97 -29.47 18.32 -31.53
CA ILE A 97 -29.15 19.43 -30.62
C ILE A 97 -28.74 18.90 -29.25
N VAL A 98 -29.52 17.99 -28.65
CA VAL A 98 -29.18 17.40 -27.35
C VAL A 98 -27.84 16.67 -27.43
N GLY A 99 -27.61 15.90 -28.51
CA GLY A 99 -26.35 15.20 -28.74
C GLY A 99 -25.14 16.13 -28.80
N VAL A 100 -25.24 17.26 -29.52
CA VAL A 100 -24.16 18.25 -29.61
C VAL A 100 -23.87 18.88 -28.25
N VAL A 101 -24.91 19.27 -27.49
CA VAL A 101 -24.74 19.84 -26.14
C VAL A 101 -24.02 18.86 -25.21
N VAL A 102 -24.44 17.59 -25.19
CA VAL A 102 -23.80 16.55 -24.38
C VAL A 102 -22.36 16.30 -24.84
N MET A 103 -22.08 16.33 -26.15
CA MET A 103 -20.72 16.16 -26.67
C MET A 103 -19.79 17.30 -26.24
N ILE A 104 -20.27 18.54 -26.23
CA ILE A 104 -19.49 19.69 -25.73
C ILE A 104 -19.16 19.52 -24.24
N ILE A 105 -20.15 19.14 -23.43
CA ILE A 105 -19.95 18.89 -22.00
C ILE A 105 -18.94 17.76 -21.80
N GLY A 106 -19.12 16.63 -22.50
CA GLY A 106 -18.22 15.48 -22.43
C GLY A 106 -16.78 15.82 -22.85
N PHE A 107 -16.61 16.64 -23.90
CA PHE A 107 -15.31 17.13 -24.31
C PHE A 107 -14.65 18.01 -23.25
N ALA A 108 -15.39 18.93 -22.63
CA ALA A 108 -14.89 19.78 -21.54
C ALA A 108 -14.49 18.96 -20.30
N MET A 109 -15.28 17.95 -19.94
CA MET A 109 -14.96 17.01 -18.85
C MET A 109 -13.70 16.21 -19.16
N LEU A 110 -13.56 15.69 -20.39
CA LEU A 110 -12.37 14.95 -20.82
C LEU A 110 -11.12 15.82 -20.72
N GLN A 111 -11.18 17.06 -21.19
CA GLN A 111 -10.05 18.00 -21.09
C GLN A 111 -9.69 18.32 -19.64
N SER A 112 -10.68 18.48 -18.77
CA SER A 112 -10.46 18.74 -17.35
C SER A 112 -9.84 17.53 -16.64
N GLY A 113 -10.31 16.32 -16.96
CA GLY A 113 -9.77 15.07 -16.42
C GLY A 113 -8.31 14.84 -16.83
N ARG A 114 -7.95 15.13 -18.09
CA ARG A 114 -6.57 14.96 -18.58
C ARG A 114 -5.55 15.79 -17.79
N LYS A 115 -5.91 17.00 -17.36
CA LYS A 115 -5.03 17.86 -16.53
C LYS A 115 -4.70 17.23 -15.18
N GLN A 116 -5.64 16.49 -14.59
CA GLN A 116 -5.46 15.85 -13.29
C GLN A 116 -4.53 14.62 -13.35
N PHE A 117 -4.29 14.09 -14.56
CA PHE A 117 -3.35 12.98 -14.80
C PHE A 117 -1.99 13.46 -15.30
N GLU A 118 -1.71 14.77 -15.29
CA GLU A 118 -0.38 15.25 -15.61
C GLU A 118 0.64 14.71 -14.59
N PRO A 119 1.74 14.08 -15.04
CA PRO A 119 2.76 13.52 -14.16
C PRO A 119 3.37 14.51 -13.17
N SER A 120 3.25 15.81 -13.43
CA SER A 120 3.66 16.90 -12.54
C SER A 120 2.95 16.86 -11.19
N HIS A 121 1.70 16.40 -11.13
CA HIS A 121 0.93 16.25 -9.87
C HIS A 121 1.23 14.95 -9.11
N PHE A 122 1.93 14.00 -9.74
CA PHE A 122 2.34 12.73 -9.11
C PHE A 122 3.79 12.75 -8.62
N LYS A 123 4.49 13.89 -8.70
CA LYS A 123 5.78 14.03 -8.01
C LYS A 123 5.50 14.22 -6.52
N PRO A 124 5.89 13.28 -5.64
CA PRO A 124 5.81 13.52 -4.22
C PRO A 124 6.88 14.55 -3.84
N ASP A 125 6.54 15.83 -3.92
CA ASP A 125 7.46 16.94 -3.64
C ASP A 125 8.14 16.75 -2.26
N ARG A 126 7.38 16.26 -1.28
CA ARG A 126 7.90 15.97 0.07
C ARG A 126 8.86 14.79 0.14
N THR A 127 8.64 13.76 -0.66
CA THR A 127 9.53 12.58 -0.66
C THR A 127 10.84 12.91 -1.38
N LEU A 128 10.78 13.71 -2.45
CA LEU A 128 11.97 14.19 -3.13
C LEU A 128 12.78 15.16 -2.27
N ASP A 129 12.13 16.08 -1.55
CA ASP A 129 12.81 16.98 -0.61
C ASP A 129 13.47 16.23 0.56
N ALA A 130 12.82 15.21 1.11
CA ALA A 130 13.40 14.38 2.16
C ALA A 130 14.64 13.63 1.67
N LEU A 131 14.60 13.06 0.46
CA LEU A 131 15.73 12.35 -0.15
C LEU A 131 16.90 13.30 -0.48
N ASN A 132 16.61 14.52 -0.95
CA ASN A 132 17.64 15.54 -1.22
C ASN A 132 18.34 15.97 0.07
N LYS A 133 17.57 16.18 1.15
CA LYS A 133 18.10 16.60 2.45
C LYS A 133 19.00 15.53 3.08
N ASP A 134 18.65 14.26 2.91
CA ASP A 134 19.48 13.13 3.34
C ASP A 134 20.78 13.04 2.52
N GLN A 135 20.73 13.34 1.22
CA GLN A 135 21.90 13.35 0.36
C GLN A 135 22.89 14.49 0.73
N GLU A 136 22.37 15.67 1.08
CA GLU A 136 23.16 16.79 1.58
C GLU A 136 23.80 16.49 2.94
N ALA A 137 23.05 15.85 3.86
CA ALA A 137 23.56 15.45 5.16
C ALA A 137 24.69 14.42 5.05
N LEU A 138 24.61 13.50 4.08
CA LEU A 138 25.66 12.54 3.78
C LEU A 138 26.89 13.23 3.16
N ARG A 139 26.72 14.15 2.19
CA ARG A 139 27.85 14.90 1.63
C ARG A 139 28.62 15.72 2.67
N ARG A 140 27.93 16.28 3.67
CA ARG A 140 28.54 17.03 4.78
C ARG A 140 29.37 16.16 5.74
N LYS A 141 29.12 14.86 5.81
CA LYS A 141 29.83 13.93 6.71
C LYS A 141 31.07 13.31 6.08
N VAL A 142 31.24 13.43 4.77
CA VAL A 142 32.34 12.80 4.01
C VAL A 142 33.33 13.85 3.46
N SER A 143 33.06 15.15 3.67
CA SER A 143 33.98 16.27 3.45
C SER A 143 34.42 16.87 4.78
#